data_AF-A0A8H8XUF5-F1
#
_entry.id   AF-A0A8H8XUF5-F1
#
_cell.length_a   1.000
_cell.length_b   1.000
_cell.length_c   1.000
_cell.angle_alpha   90.00
_cell.angle_beta   90.00
_cell.angle_gamma   90.00
#
_symmetry.space_group_name_H-M   'P 1'
#
loop_
_entity.id
_entity.type
_entity.pdbx_description
1 polymer ?
#
loop_
_entity_poly.entity_id
_entity_poly.type
_entity_poly.pdbx_seq_one_letter_code
_entity_poly.pdbx_strand_id
1 'polypeptide(L)'
;MKDTPLASISHTLRALPDDQPLLDDSLLDTLDAILGEELQEVVALFCGKLPGMVDTLLLSLRSGDHESIRHQAHNLKGSAGSMGALALTDLARRIEWQARQRQAIPAADAPSLAALAAATRSALAERYLAQPLPAAGEPARPSSLDTE
;
A
#
# COMPACT_ATOMS: atom_id res chain seq x y z
N MET A 1 37.90 -16.64 -31.75
CA MET A 1 38.59 -15.79 -30.76
C MET A 1 37.80 -14.49 -30.67
N LYS A 2 37.08 -14.12 -29.62
CA LYS A 2 36.90 -14.60 -28.24
C LYS A 2 35.58 -13.94 -27.76
N ASP A 3 34.56 -14.75 -27.52
CA ASP A 3 33.98 -14.95 -26.19
C ASP A 3 32.76 -14.04 -25.93
N THR A 4 31.59 -14.63 -26.16
CA THR A 4 30.32 -14.32 -25.49
C THR A 4 30.51 -14.46 -23.98
N PRO A 5 29.90 -13.62 -23.14
CA PRO A 5 29.46 -14.09 -21.84
C PRO A 5 27.94 -14.27 -21.85
N LEU A 6 27.55 -15.54 -21.78
CA LEU A 6 26.37 -15.98 -21.06
C LEU A 6 26.59 -15.69 -19.57
N ALA A 7 25.75 -14.87 -18.97
CA ALA A 7 25.49 -14.85 -17.52
C ALA A 7 24.15 -14.12 -17.33
N SER A 8 23.15 -14.59 -16.59
CA SER A 8 22.98 -15.80 -15.82
C SER A 8 21.47 -15.94 -15.67
N ILE A 9 20.91 -17.09 -16.07
CA ILE A 9 19.48 -17.36 -15.90
C ILE A 9 19.30 -17.81 -14.45
N SER A 10 18.68 -16.96 -13.63
CA SER A 10 18.08 -17.35 -12.35
C SER A 10 17.06 -16.29 -11.92
N HIS A 11 15.81 -16.44 -12.34
CA HIS A 11 14.70 -15.93 -11.52
C HIS A 11 13.42 -16.76 -11.74
N THR A 12 13.36 -17.90 -11.05
CA THR A 12 12.11 -18.65 -10.86
C THR A 12 11.32 -18.00 -9.72
N LEU A 13 10.76 -16.81 -9.94
CA LEU A 13 9.71 -16.26 -9.10
C LEU A 13 8.70 -15.55 -9.99
N ARG A 14 7.44 -15.95 -9.86
CA ARG A 14 6.26 -15.24 -10.37
C ARG A 14 6.18 -13.90 -9.61
N ALA A 15 6.97 -12.91 -10.01
CA ALA A 15 7.05 -11.61 -9.37
C ALA A 15 6.08 -10.61 -10.03
N LEU A 16 5.64 -9.64 -9.25
CA LEU A 16 4.89 -8.45 -9.67
C LEU A 16 5.61 -7.78 -10.87
N PRO A 17 4.94 -6.99 -11.73
CA PRO A 17 5.64 -6.28 -12.81
C PRO A 17 6.83 -5.49 -12.23
N ASP A 18 8.05 -5.97 -12.54
CA ASP A 18 9.33 -5.73 -11.85
C ASP A 18 9.93 -4.33 -12.05
N ASP A 19 9.13 -3.30 -12.37
CA ASP A 19 9.67 -1.96 -12.64
C ASP A 19 8.75 -0.81 -12.21
N GLN A 20 7.63 -1.11 -11.53
CA GLN A 20 6.77 -0.03 -11.05
C GLN A 20 7.27 0.48 -9.68
N PRO A 21 7.57 1.79 -9.55
CA PRO A 21 8.00 2.35 -8.28
C PRO A 21 6.91 2.20 -7.21
N LEU A 22 7.34 2.08 -5.95
CA LEU A 22 6.43 1.94 -4.81
C LEU A 22 5.59 3.20 -4.61
N LEU A 23 6.24 4.37 -4.73
CA LEU A 23 5.67 5.70 -4.53
C LEU A 23 5.90 6.59 -5.76
N ASP A 24 5.00 7.55 -5.96
CA ASP A 24 5.15 8.62 -6.95
C ASP A 24 5.83 9.83 -6.30
N ASP A 25 7.15 9.94 -6.50
CA ASP A 25 7.93 11.04 -5.92
C ASP A 25 7.47 12.42 -6.43
N SER A 26 7.06 12.52 -7.69
CA SER A 26 6.61 13.80 -8.27
C SER A 26 5.28 14.26 -7.69
N LEU A 27 4.34 13.33 -7.46
CA LEU A 27 3.10 13.65 -6.77
C LEU A 27 3.37 14.03 -5.32
N LEU A 28 4.25 13.31 -4.63
CA LEU A 28 4.61 13.58 -3.24
C LEU A 28 5.29 14.96 -3.09
N ASP A 29 6.17 15.34 -4.00
CA ASP A 29 6.77 16.69 -4.04
C ASP A 29 5.71 17.77 -4.29
N THR A 30 4.72 17.47 -5.14
CA THR A 30 3.59 18.38 -5.40
C THR A 30 2.71 18.54 -4.16
N LEU A 31 2.41 17.44 -3.46
CA LEU A 31 1.64 17.46 -2.22
C LEU A 31 2.38 18.22 -1.12
N ASP A 32 3.70 18.04 -1.01
CA ASP A 32 4.55 18.75 -0.07
C ASP A 32 4.57 20.26 -0.35
N ALA A 33 4.70 20.65 -1.62
CA ALA A 33 4.65 22.05 -2.02
C ALA A 33 3.29 22.73 -1.76
N ILE A 34 2.18 21.98 -1.78
CA ILE A 34 0.82 22.51 -1.57
C ILE A 34 0.45 22.53 -0.09
N LEU A 35 0.73 21.45 0.65
CA LEU A 35 0.26 21.25 2.02
C LEU A 35 1.31 21.64 3.07
N GLY A 36 2.61 21.60 2.72
CA GLY A 36 3.70 21.84 3.66
C GLY A 36 3.60 20.96 4.90
N GLU A 37 3.60 21.58 6.08
CA GLU A 37 3.56 20.89 7.37
C GLU A 37 2.30 20.01 7.57
N GLU A 38 1.17 20.35 6.94
CA GLU A 38 -0.07 19.55 7.03
C GLU A 38 0.06 18.18 6.34
N LEU A 39 1.02 18.02 5.42
CA LEU A 39 1.28 16.73 4.76
C LEU A 39 1.62 15.63 5.77
N GLN A 40 2.34 15.98 6.85
CA GLN A 40 2.70 15.03 7.89
C GLN A 40 1.46 14.41 8.55
N GLU A 41 0.46 15.21 8.87
CA GLU A 41 -0.80 14.75 9.48
C GLU A 41 -1.61 13.88 8.52
N VAL A 42 -1.67 14.28 7.25
CA VAL A 42 -2.35 13.54 6.19
C VAL A 42 -1.71 12.16 5.98
N VAL A 43 -0.36 12.11 5.92
CA VAL A 43 0.39 10.86 5.80
C VAL A 43 0.20 9.98 7.05
N ALA A 44 0.24 10.56 8.25
CA ALA A 44 0.01 9.82 9.49
C ALA A 44 -1.40 9.19 9.51
N LEU A 45 -2.42 9.95 9.11
CA LEU A 45 -3.80 9.48 9.02
C LEU A 45 -3.95 8.33 8.01
N PHE A 46 -3.35 8.47 6.82
CA PHE A 46 -3.35 7.40 5.82
C PHE A 46 -2.65 6.15 6.34
N CYS A 47 -1.45 6.30 6.91
CA CYS A 47 -0.68 5.18 7.45
C CYS A 47 -1.40 4.48 8.61
N GLY A 48 -2.19 5.20 9.40
CA GLY A 48 -3.02 4.63 10.46
C GLY A 48 -4.23 3.84 9.91
N LYS A 49 -4.84 4.30 8.81
CA LYS A 49 -6.00 3.66 8.18
C LYS A 49 -5.65 2.45 7.33
N LEU A 50 -4.50 2.48 6.65
CA LEU A 50 -4.14 1.51 5.63
C LEU A 50 -4.23 0.03 6.09
N PRO A 51 -3.75 -0.36 7.29
CA PRO A 51 -3.85 -1.75 7.75
C PRO A 51 -5.30 -2.27 7.79
N GLY A 52 -6.23 -1.49 8.32
CA GLY A 52 -7.64 -1.88 8.39
C GLY A 52 -8.31 -2.02 7.02
N MET A 53 -7.92 -1.18 6.06
CA MET A 53 -8.39 -1.29 4.67
C MET A 53 -7.91 -2.59 4.02
N VAL A 54 -6.63 -2.92 4.23
CA VAL A 54 -6.02 -4.16 3.72
C VAL A 54 -6.65 -5.38 4.36
N ASP A 55 -6.85 -5.39 5.68
CA ASP A 55 -7.49 -6.49 6.38
C ASP A 55 -8.91 -6.77 5.89
N THR A 56 -9.67 -5.71 5.63
CA THR A 56 -11.04 -5.81 5.10
C THR A 56 -11.04 -6.39 3.67
N LEU A 57 -10.09 -5.98 2.82
CA LEU A 57 -9.93 -6.55 1.49
C LEU A 57 -9.47 -8.02 1.56
N LEU A 58 -8.51 -8.35 2.42
CA LEU A 58 -8.04 -9.72 2.63
C LEU A 58 -9.17 -10.64 3.13
N LEU A 59 -10.05 -10.16 4.01
CA LEU A 59 -11.22 -10.91 4.45
C LEU A 59 -12.18 -11.18 3.28
N SER A 60 -12.41 -10.17 2.43
CA SER A 60 -13.26 -10.31 1.24
C SER A 60 -12.66 -11.29 0.23
N LEU A 61 -11.33 -11.27 0.04
CA LEU A 61 -10.62 -12.23 -0.80
C LEU A 61 -10.79 -13.67 -0.30
N ARG A 62 -10.79 -13.88 1.02
CA ARG A 62 -11.03 -15.21 1.63
C ARG A 62 -12.47 -15.69 1.45
N SER A 63 -13.46 -14.79 1.48
CA SER A 63 -14.87 -15.17 1.28
C SER A 63 -15.21 -15.46 -0.18
N GLY A 64 -14.41 -14.96 -1.13
CA GLY A 64 -14.68 -15.10 -2.57
C GLY A 64 -15.85 -14.26 -3.08
N ASP A 65 -16.37 -13.34 -2.25
CA ASP A 65 -17.46 -12.45 -2.64
C ASP A 65 -16.94 -11.33 -3.55
N HIS A 66 -17.12 -11.52 -4.86
CA HIS A 66 -16.68 -10.57 -5.88
C HIS A 66 -17.24 -9.14 -5.69
N GLU A 67 -18.44 -8.97 -5.14
CA GLU A 67 -19.00 -7.64 -4.93
C GLU A 67 -18.26 -6.92 -3.80
N SER A 68 -18.11 -7.60 -2.66
CA SER A 68 -17.33 -7.10 -1.53
C SER A 68 -15.88 -6.83 -1.93
N ILE A 69 -15.23 -7.76 -2.63
CA ILE A 69 -13.85 -7.58 -3.09
C ILE A 69 -13.73 -6.34 -3.97
N ARG A 70 -14.62 -6.18 -4.96
CA ARG A 70 -14.62 -5.02 -5.85
C ARG A 70 -14.74 -3.72 -5.05
N HIS A 71 -15.67 -3.65 -4.12
CA HIS A 71 -15.89 -2.46 -3.30
C HIS A 71 -14.67 -2.12 -2.43
N GLN A 72 -14.10 -3.11 -1.73
CA GLN A 72 -12.93 -2.89 -0.87
C GLN A 72 -11.68 -2.52 -1.70
N ALA A 73 -11.47 -3.19 -2.84
CA ALA A 73 -10.37 -2.86 -3.74
C ALA A 73 -10.51 -1.46 -4.36
N HIS A 74 -11.74 -1.04 -4.69
CA HIS A 74 -12.02 0.31 -5.17
C HIS A 74 -11.64 1.38 -4.13
N ASN A 75 -12.05 1.17 -2.87
CA ASN A 75 -11.76 2.09 -1.78
C ASN A 75 -10.25 2.18 -1.49
N LEU A 76 -9.56 1.03 -1.47
CA LEU A 76 -8.11 0.99 -1.28
C LEU A 76 -7.37 1.67 -2.42
N LYS A 77 -7.76 1.42 -3.68
CA LYS A 77 -7.19 2.07 -4.85
C LYS A 77 -7.30 3.59 -4.76
N GLY A 78 -8.47 4.12 -4.38
CA GLY A 78 -8.67 5.56 -4.23
C GLY A 78 -7.76 6.16 -3.17
N SER A 79 -7.75 5.57 -1.97
CA SER A 79 -6.93 6.07 -0.87
C SER A 79 -5.43 5.97 -1.14
N ALA A 80 -4.98 4.86 -1.72
CA ALA A 80 -3.57 4.67 -2.10
C ALA A 80 -3.15 5.64 -3.21
N GLY A 81 -4.02 5.86 -4.20
CA GLY A 81 -3.75 6.76 -5.31
C GLY A 81 -3.61 8.21 -4.88
N SER A 82 -4.44 8.67 -3.93
CA SER A 82 -4.33 10.03 -3.37
C SER A 82 -3.02 10.29 -2.63
N MET A 83 -2.34 9.24 -2.16
CA MET A 83 -1.05 9.33 -1.46
C MET A 83 0.14 8.95 -2.35
N GLY A 84 -0.08 8.76 -3.65
CA GLY A 84 0.98 8.38 -4.58
C GLY A 84 1.51 6.95 -4.40
N ALA A 85 0.79 6.05 -3.72
CA ALA A 85 1.21 4.66 -3.55
C ALA A 85 0.95 3.85 -4.83
N LEU A 86 1.82 4.00 -5.84
CA LEU A 86 1.65 3.49 -7.20
C LEU A 86 1.48 1.97 -7.24
N ALA A 87 2.43 1.22 -6.68
CA ALA A 87 2.40 -0.24 -6.69
C ALA A 87 1.14 -0.81 -6.01
N LEU A 88 0.75 -0.23 -4.86
CA LEU A 88 -0.46 -0.63 -4.14
C LEU A 88 -1.73 -0.29 -4.92
N THR A 89 -1.78 0.90 -5.54
CA THR A 89 -2.90 1.34 -6.38
C THR A 89 -3.08 0.42 -7.58
N ASP A 90 -1.99 -0.01 -8.20
CA ASP A 90 -2.06 -0.93 -9.34
C ASP A 90 -2.57 -2.31 -8.96
N LEU A 91 -2.06 -2.89 -7.87
CA LEU A 91 -2.55 -4.18 -7.40
C LEU A 91 -4.05 -4.10 -7.04
N ALA A 92 -4.47 -3.06 -6.32
CA ALA A 92 -5.88 -2.84 -5.99
C ALA A 92 -6.75 -2.67 -7.24
N ARG A 93 -6.26 -1.95 -8.27
CA ARG A 93 -6.94 -1.81 -9.57
C ARG A 93 -7.10 -3.16 -10.28
N ARG A 94 -6.07 -4.00 -10.28
CA ARG A 94 -6.13 -5.35 -10.89
C ARG A 94 -7.15 -6.23 -10.18
N ILE A 95 -7.13 -6.26 -8.85
CA ILE A 95 -8.10 -7.00 -8.03
C ILE A 95 -9.53 -6.50 -8.27
N GLU A 96 -9.75 -5.18 -8.26
CA GLU A 96 -11.05 -4.56 -8.55
C GLU A 96 -11.58 -4.99 -9.92
N TRP A 97 -10.72 -4.95 -10.94
CA TRP A 97 -11.09 -5.33 -12.30
C TRP A 97 -11.47 -6.82 -12.39
N GLN A 98 -10.65 -7.72 -11.84
CA GLN A 98 -10.95 -9.16 -11.81
C GLN A 98 -12.27 -9.46 -11.08
N ALA A 99 -12.47 -8.83 -9.91
CA ALA A 99 -13.70 -8.96 -9.14
C ALA A 99 -14.92 -8.47 -9.92
N ARG A 100 -14.82 -7.33 -10.61
CA ARG A 100 -15.89 -6.80 -11.48
C ARG A 100 -16.26 -7.78 -12.59
N GLN A 101 -15.27 -8.46 -13.17
CA GLN A 101 -15.48 -9.47 -14.21
C GLN A 101 -15.86 -10.85 -13.66
N ARG A 102 -16.01 -11.00 -12.33
CA ARG A 102 -16.24 -12.28 -11.64
C ARG A 102 -15.20 -13.35 -12.01
N GLN A 103 -13.96 -12.91 -12.19
CA GLN A 103 -12.83 -13.78 -12.50
C GLN A 103 -12.15 -14.23 -11.20
N ALA A 104 -11.51 -15.40 -11.26
CA ALA A 104 -10.67 -15.87 -10.17
C ALA A 104 -9.54 -14.89 -9.90
N ILE A 105 -9.38 -14.52 -8.62
CA ILE A 105 -8.30 -13.65 -8.17
C ILE A 105 -7.13 -14.55 -7.75
N PRO A 106 -5.91 -14.31 -8.26
CA PRO A 106 -4.73 -15.07 -7.89
C PRO A 106 -4.52 -15.13 -6.37
N ALA A 107 -4.27 -16.31 -5.83
CA ALA A 107 -3.98 -16.47 -4.40
C ALA A 107 -2.74 -15.68 -3.95
N ALA A 108 -1.80 -15.39 -4.88
CA ALA A 108 -0.62 -14.58 -4.64
C ALA A 108 -0.93 -13.08 -4.42
N ASP A 109 -2.11 -12.59 -4.80
CA ASP A 109 -2.46 -11.18 -4.65
C ASP A 109 -2.69 -10.81 -3.18
N ALA A 110 -3.16 -11.75 -2.35
CA ALA A 110 -3.33 -11.52 -0.91
C ALA A 110 -2.00 -11.25 -0.17
N PRO A 111 -0.96 -12.10 -0.24
CA PRO A 111 0.33 -11.78 0.38
C PRO A 111 1.02 -10.58 -0.28
N SER A 112 0.86 -10.38 -1.60
CA SER A 112 1.39 -9.20 -2.28
C SER A 112 0.75 -7.90 -1.77
N LEU A 113 -0.56 -7.92 -1.51
CA LEU A 113 -1.29 -6.78 -0.95
C LEU A 113 -0.77 -6.39 0.43
N ALA A 114 -0.59 -7.38 1.31
CA ALA A 114 -0.06 -7.16 2.64
C ALA A 114 1.39 -6.61 2.60
N ALA A 115 2.25 -7.20 1.76
CA ALA A 115 3.63 -6.78 1.61
C ALA A 115 3.75 -5.35 1.05
N LEU A 116 3.00 -5.03 -0.02
CA LEU A 116 3.01 -3.68 -0.61
C LEU A 116 2.48 -2.64 0.36
N ALA A 117 1.40 -2.92 1.09
CA ALA A 117 0.88 -1.99 2.07
C ALA A 117 1.86 -1.72 3.22
N ALA A 118 2.55 -2.76 3.72
CA ALA A 118 3.60 -2.61 4.72
C ALA A 118 4.75 -1.75 4.19
N ALA A 119 5.25 -2.05 2.99
CA ALA A 119 6.32 -1.29 2.34
C ALA A 119 5.93 0.18 2.11
N THR A 120 4.71 0.44 1.61
CA THR A 120 4.18 1.80 1.42
C THR A 120 4.14 2.57 2.74
N ARG A 121 3.65 1.96 3.83
CA ARG A 121 3.65 2.60 5.15
C ARG A 121 5.05 2.92 5.63
N SER A 122 5.98 1.98 5.52
CA SER A 122 7.37 2.21 5.94
C SER A 122 8.01 3.35 5.16
N ALA A 123 7.88 3.35 3.83
CA ALA A 123 8.47 4.38 2.98
C ALA A 123 7.88 5.78 3.25
N LEU A 124 6.56 5.88 3.42
CA LEU A 124 5.91 7.15 3.77
C LEU A 124 6.27 7.61 5.19
N ALA A 125 6.36 6.68 6.14
CA ALA A 125 6.76 6.99 7.51
C ALA A 125 8.21 7.49 7.57
N GLU A 126 9.13 6.81 6.90
CA GLU A 126 10.54 7.22 6.83
C GLU A 126 10.71 8.62 6.21
N ARG A 127 9.89 8.96 5.20
CA ARG A 127 9.97 10.24 4.51
C ARG A 127 9.34 11.39 5.27
N TYR A 128 8.21 11.17 5.93
CA TYR A 128 7.38 12.26 6.47
C TYR A 128 7.18 12.22 7.98
N LEU A 129 7.48 11.12 8.66
CA LEU A 129 7.18 10.93 10.08
C LEU A 129 8.49 10.78 10.86
N ALA A 130 8.79 11.76 11.72
CA ALA A 130 9.99 11.77 12.56
C ALA A 130 10.03 10.64 13.62
N GLN A 131 8.92 9.90 13.81
CA GLN A 131 8.83 8.71 14.66
C GLN A 131 8.09 7.59 13.94
N PRO A 132 8.55 6.32 14.07
CA PRO A 132 7.90 5.18 13.46
C PRO A 132 6.45 5.06 13.96
N LEU A 133 5.51 4.79 13.03
CA LEU A 133 4.11 4.56 13.41
C LEU A 133 4.05 3.43 14.44
N PRO A 134 3.26 3.58 15.52
CA PRO A 134 3.01 2.46 16.41
C PRO A 134 2.50 1.27 15.60
N ALA A 135 3.03 0.08 15.88
CA ALA A 135 2.47 -1.16 15.35
C ALA A 135 0.98 -1.19 15.73
N ALA A 136 0.11 -1.49 14.76
CA ALA A 136 -1.32 -1.49 14.96
C ALA A 136 -1.69 -2.24 16.26
N GLY A 137 -2.19 -1.51 17.26
CA GLY A 137 -2.57 -2.08 18.56
C GLY A 137 -2.31 -1.22 19.80
N GLU A 138 -1.56 -0.11 19.72
CA GLU A 138 -1.31 0.69 20.94
C GLU A 138 -2.42 1.74 21.15
N PRO A 139 -3.22 1.66 22.24
CA PRO A 139 -4.16 2.72 22.56
C PRO A 139 -3.40 4.00 22.94
N ALA A 140 -3.83 5.13 22.37
CA ALA A 140 -3.39 6.46 22.78
C ALA A 140 -3.53 6.58 24.31
N ARG A 141 -2.41 6.72 25.02
CA ARG A 141 -2.44 6.99 26.46
C ARG A 141 -3.09 8.36 26.65
N PRO A 142 -4.11 8.51 27.51
CA PRO A 142 -4.64 9.82 27.81
C PRO A 142 -3.54 10.61 28.52
N SER A 143 -3.17 11.75 27.93
CA SER A 143 -2.34 12.76 28.58
C SER A 143 -3.00 13.15 29.90
N SER A 144 -2.36 12.81 31.02
CA SER A 144 -2.75 13.33 32.33
C SER A 144 -2.66 14.85 32.28
N LEU A 145 -3.82 15.52 32.35
CA LEU A 145 -3.92 16.86 32.90
C LEU A 145 -3.51 16.75 34.37
N ASP A 146 -2.29 17.16 34.70
CA ASP A 146 -1.96 17.57 36.06
C ASP A 146 -2.34 19.04 36.21
N THR A 147 -3.21 19.24 37.19
CA THR A 147 -3.76 20.50 37.65
C THR A 147 -2.74 21.22 38.52
N GLU A 148 -2.51 22.50 38.28
CA GLU A 148 -2.27 23.51 39.33
C GLU A 148 -3.01 24.80 38.99
#